data_AF-A0A815FHX6-F1
#
_entry.id   AF-A0A815FHX6-F1
#
_cell.length_a   1.000
_cell.length_b   1.000
_cell.length_c   1.000
_cell.angle_alpha   90.00
_cell.angle_beta   90.00
_cell.angle_gamma   90.00
#
_symmetry.space_group_name_H-M   'P 1'
#
loop_
_entity.id
_entity.type
_entity.pdbx_description
1 polymer ?
#
loop_
_entity_poly.entity_id
_entity_poly.type
_entity_poly.pdbx_seq_one_letter_code
_entity_poly.pdbx_strand_id
1 'polypeptide(L)'
;MFIIARGIEFGDDKTQKWLISILSGFFSSIFLTQPLKIIGLTIFFAFCCQNSYDDKEANEYLDNNQLALDNDEEYLHSFKKKSIFTYRQPIRVDRLNETEINHARNERLKEIHMWSMIKELLLYLCFITVLYIIIYSNRDLNSFLQITTIDDYWNWLENNFITNIRAQQWYNNDPPRNLSGFINDKSNRLIGWATMRQLRVKSTLCQVQNEIISTCQYDYNFYNEDKYSYKPGWKNSITQNYSSAISQSFQYSTSQDLDTYSYIGEHGTYSGNGYVYEFRGRLVDLQSNLSLLHQLEWINNQTRAIIIQLTLYNPNVQLFTSV
;
A
#
# COMPACT_ATOMS: atom_id res chain seq x y z
N MET A 1 2.26 -13.97 -18.55
CA MET A 1 3.70 -14.15 -18.26
C MET A 1 4.60 -13.32 -19.19
N PHE A 2 4.37 -13.30 -20.52
CA PHE A 2 5.19 -12.55 -21.49
C PHE A 2 5.23 -11.02 -21.27
N ILE A 3 4.07 -10.40 -20.97
CA ILE A 3 3.96 -8.95 -20.73
C ILE A 3 4.80 -8.50 -19.52
N ILE A 4 4.76 -9.28 -18.44
CA ILE A 4 5.47 -8.97 -17.19
C ILE A 4 6.99 -9.09 -17.40
N ALA A 5 7.45 -10.12 -18.10
CA ALA A 5 8.87 -10.31 -18.41
C ALA A 5 9.43 -9.14 -19.24
N ARG A 6 8.67 -8.65 -20.23
CA ARG A 6 9.05 -7.48 -21.04
C ARG A 6 9.01 -6.17 -20.25
N GLY A 7 8.06 -6.02 -19.32
CA GLY A 7 7.97 -4.86 -18.43
C GLY A 7 9.18 -4.72 -17.51
N ILE A 8 9.74 -5.84 -17.04
CA ILE A 8 10.96 -5.85 -16.22
C ILE A 8 12.20 -5.50 -17.05
N GLU A 9 12.27 -5.95 -18.31
CA GLU A 9 13.38 -5.68 -19.23
C GLU A 9 13.46 -4.20 -19.67
N PHE A 10 12.33 -3.49 -19.74
CA PHE A 10 12.28 -2.11 -20.25
C PHE A 10 12.59 -1.01 -19.23
N GLY A 11 12.56 -1.31 -17.93
CA GLY A 11 12.75 -0.32 -16.86
C GLY A 11 11.57 0.65 -16.69
N ASP A 12 11.55 1.38 -15.57
CA ASP A 12 10.35 2.08 -15.07
C ASP A 12 9.79 3.14 -16.05
N ASP A 13 10.64 4.02 -16.58
CA ASP A 13 10.19 5.11 -17.46
C ASP A 13 9.56 4.63 -18.76
N LYS A 14 10.13 3.59 -19.38
CA LYS A 14 9.61 3.02 -20.63
C LYS A 14 8.36 2.19 -20.38
N THR A 15 8.33 1.44 -19.28
CA THR A 15 7.17 0.65 -18.87
C THR A 15 5.98 1.54 -18.54
N GLN A 16 6.19 2.68 -17.88
CA GLN A 16 5.14 3.66 -17.61
C GLN A 16 4.56 4.25 -18.90
N LYS A 17 5.40 4.70 -19.84
CA LYS A 17 4.94 5.23 -21.13
C LYS A 17 4.19 4.18 -21.94
N TRP A 18 4.67 2.94 -21.91
CA TRP A 18 4.03 1.82 -22.58
C TRP A 18 2.64 1.50 -22.00
N LEU A 19 2.51 1.48 -20.66
CA LEU A 19 1.23 1.31 -19.97
C LEU A 19 0.24 2.44 -20.29
N ILE A 20 0.72 3.69 -20.29
CA ILE A 20 -0.11 4.86 -20.64
C ILE A 20 -0.60 4.76 -22.09
N SER A 21 0.24 4.30 -23.02
CA SER A 21 -0.16 4.08 -24.41
C SER A 21 -1.24 3.01 -24.54
N ILE A 22 -1.17 1.93 -23.75
CA ILE A 22 -2.19 0.87 -23.76
C ILE A 22 -3.51 1.38 -23.18
N LEU A 23 -3.46 2.07 -22.04
CA LEU A 23 -4.64 2.65 -21.40
C LEU A 23 -5.31 3.68 -22.31
N SER A 24 -4.54 4.60 -22.87
CA SER A 24 -5.03 5.61 -23.82
C SER A 24 -5.63 4.96 -25.07
N GLY A 25 -4.96 3.94 -25.62
CA GLY A 25 -5.47 3.17 -26.76
C GLY A 25 -6.78 2.42 -26.46
N PHE A 26 -6.91 1.87 -25.26
CA PHE A 26 -8.14 1.20 -24.81
C PHE A 26 -9.32 2.18 -24.72
N PHE A 27 -9.13 3.34 -24.10
CA PHE A 27 -10.18 4.36 -24.01
C PHE A 27 -10.52 4.97 -25.38
N SER A 28 -9.51 5.25 -26.20
CA SER A 28 -9.71 5.68 -27.59
C SER A 28 -10.52 4.63 -28.38
N SER A 29 -10.24 3.34 -28.17
CA SER A 29 -10.97 2.26 -28.82
C SER A 29 -12.45 2.26 -28.44
N ILE A 30 -12.76 2.31 -27.16
CA ILE A 30 -14.13 2.26 -26.62
C ILE A 30 -14.94 3.50 -26.99
N PHE A 31 -14.38 4.69 -26.78
CA PHE A 31 -15.13 5.94 -26.95
C PHE A 31 -15.18 6.44 -28.40
N LEU A 32 -14.18 6.10 -29.22
CA LEU A 32 -14.07 6.64 -30.58
C LEU A 32 -14.22 5.54 -31.63
N THR A 33 -13.35 4.52 -31.60
CA THR A 33 -13.26 3.59 -32.74
C THR A 33 -14.47 2.66 -32.86
N GLN A 34 -15.00 2.16 -31.73
CA GLN A 34 -16.14 1.24 -31.73
C GLN A 34 -17.44 1.93 -32.18
N PRO A 35 -17.84 3.10 -31.63
CA PRO A 35 -19.01 3.83 -32.12
C PRO A 35 -18.90 4.21 -33.60
N LEU A 36 -17.72 4.65 -34.04
CA LEU A 36 -17.51 5.08 -35.42
C LEU A 36 -17.58 3.89 -36.41
N LYS A 37 -17.08 2.71 -36.02
CA LYS A 37 -17.27 1.46 -36.77
C LYS A 37 -18.74 1.07 -36.88
N ILE A 38 -19.50 1.20 -35.79
CA ILE A 38 -20.94 0.89 -35.79
C ILE A 38 -21.65 1.83 -36.78
N ILE A 39 -21.43 3.14 -36.69
CA ILE A 39 -22.01 4.13 -37.61
C ILE A 39 -21.65 3.81 -39.06
N GLY A 40 -20.38 3.50 -39.34
CA GLY A 40 -19.92 3.13 -40.68
C GLY A 40 -20.62 1.88 -41.21
N LEU A 41 -20.77 0.83 -40.39
CA LEU A 41 -21.52 -0.37 -40.74
C LEU A 41 -23.01 -0.07 -40.95
N THR A 42 -23.60 0.78 -40.13
CA THR A 42 -25.03 1.14 -40.27
C THR A 42 -25.29 1.87 -41.59
N ILE A 43 -24.41 2.82 -41.96
CA ILE A 43 -24.49 3.53 -43.25
C ILE A 43 -24.26 2.56 -44.41
N PHE A 44 -23.28 1.68 -44.31
CA PHE A 44 -23.00 0.67 -45.34
C PHE A 44 -24.20 -0.25 -45.57
N PHE A 45 -24.82 -0.77 -44.51
CA PHE A 45 -26.02 -1.60 -44.62
C PHE A 45 -27.23 -0.79 -45.09
N ALA A 46 -27.42 0.45 -44.66
CA ALA A 46 -28.50 1.30 -45.16
C ALA A 46 -28.39 1.60 -46.67
N PHE A 47 -27.17 1.72 -47.20
CA PHE A 47 -26.94 2.04 -48.62
C PHE A 47 -26.85 0.79 -49.51
N CYS A 48 -26.25 -0.30 -49.04
CA CYS A 48 -26.07 -1.54 -49.80
C CYS A 48 -27.20 -2.55 -49.61
N CYS A 49 -27.90 -2.50 -48.48
CA CYS A 49 -29.03 -3.37 -48.15
C CYS A 49 -30.32 -2.58 -47.99
N GLN A 50 -30.55 -1.57 -48.85
CA GLN A 50 -31.89 -1.02 -49.04
C GLN A 50 -32.75 -2.06 -49.76
N ASN A 51 -33.14 -3.07 -49.00
CA ASN A 51 -34.04 -4.13 -49.41
C ASN A 51 -35.36 -3.92 -48.65
N SER A 52 -36.45 -4.08 -49.40
CA SER A 52 -37.86 -3.76 -49.11
C SER A 52 -38.50 -4.40 -47.85
N TYR A 53 -37.71 -4.76 -46.83
CA TYR A 53 -38.17 -5.45 -45.64
C TYR A 53 -38.62 -4.46 -44.54
N ASP A 54 -37.86 -3.39 -44.29
CA ASP A 54 -38.17 -2.43 -43.22
C ASP A 54 -39.38 -1.53 -43.52
N ASP A 55 -39.66 -1.27 -44.80
CA ASP A 55 -40.85 -0.49 -45.20
C ASP A 55 -42.15 -1.24 -44.88
N LYS A 56 -42.15 -2.58 -44.78
CA LYS A 56 -43.37 -3.32 -44.42
C LYS A 56 -43.68 -3.19 -42.93
N GLU A 57 -42.66 -3.29 -42.08
CA GLU A 57 -42.83 -3.23 -40.62
C GLU A 57 -43.19 -1.80 -40.17
N ALA A 58 -42.54 -0.77 -40.71
CA ALA A 58 -42.85 0.62 -40.40
C ALA A 58 -44.26 1.04 -40.85
N ASN A 59 -44.72 0.55 -42.00
CA ASN A 59 -46.09 0.77 -42.48
C ASN A 59 -47.14 0.00 -41.65
N GLU A 60 -46.79 -1.18 -41.11
CA GLU A 60 -47.64 -1.98 -40.23
C GLU A 60 -47.81 -1.35 -38.83
N TYR A 61 -46.79 -0.65 -38.32
CA TYR A 61 -46.89 0.14 -37.09
C TYR A 61 -47.71 1.43 -37.26
N LEU A 62 -47.62 2.10 -38.40
CA LEU A 62 -48.41 3.31 -38.69
C LEU A 62 -49.89 3.00 -38.87
N ASP A 63 -50.25 1.91 -39.57
CA ASP A 63 -51.65 1.48 -39.76
C ASP A 63 -52.31 1.09 -38.42
N ASN A 64 -51.57 0.43 -37.52
CA ASN A 64 -52.06 0.03 -36.19
C ASN A 64 -52.32 1.22 -35.25
N ASN A 65 -51.46 2.23 -35.24
CA ASN A 65 -51.67 3.43 -34.40
C ASN A 65 -52.78 4.32 -34.95
N GLN A 66 -53.01 4.32 -36.26
CA GLN A 66 -54.09 5.09 -36.88
C GLN A 66 -55.47 4.47 -36.62
N LEU A 67 -55.55 3.14 -36.46
CA LEU A 67 -56.76 2.41 -36.01
C LEU A 67 -57.05 2.55 -34.50
N ALA A 68 -56.04 2.89 -33.69
CA ALA A 68 -56.21 3.04 -32.24
C ALA A 68 -56.88 4.37 -31.83
N LEU A 69 -56.96 5.35 -32.75
CA LEU A 69 -57.47 6.70 -32.47
C LEU A 69 -58.95 6.92 -32.85
N ASP A 70 -59.67 5.89 -33.33
CA ASP A 70 -60.99 6.08 -33.96
C ASP A 70 -62.17 5.44 -33.18
N ASN A 71 -62.03 5.20 -31.87
CA ASN A 71 -63.07 4.53 -31.07
C ASN A 71 -63.77 5.40 -30.01
N ASP A 72 -63.53 6.71 -29.96
CA ASP A 72 -64.08 7.59 -28.91
C ASP A 72 -65.04 8.68 -29.43
N GLU A 73 -65.73 8.50 -30.56
CA GLU A 73 -66.76 9.46 -31.05
C GLU A 73 -68.13 8.77 -31.22
N GLU A 74 -68.87 8.80 -30.11
CA GLU A 74 -70.30 9.11 -29.93
C GLU A 74 -71.29 9.05 -31.13
N TYR A 75 -72.35 8.23 -30.95
CA TYR A 75 -73.72 8.35 -31.45
C TYR A 75 -74.05 9.42 -32.53
N LEU A 76 -74.44 9.02 -33.76
CA LEU A 76 -75.74 9.38 -34.39
C LEU A 76 -75.87 8.86 -35.85
N HIS A 77 -77.06 8.32 -36.13
CA HIS A 77 -77.75 8.31 -37.44
C HIS A 77 -77.36 7.34 -38.58
N SER A 78 -78.23 6.32 -38.69
CA SER A 78 -79.22 6.18 -39.78
C SER A 78 -78.77 5.63 -41.16
N PHE A 79 -79.49 4.57 -41.56
CA PHE A 79 -79.88 4.18 -42.93
C PHE A 79 -78.79 3.87 -43.98
N LYS A 80 -78.56 2.55 -44.12
CA LYS A 80 -78.70 1.78 -45.37
C LYS A 80 -77.87 2.25 -46.58
N LYS A 81 -76.72 1.60 -46.82
CA LYS A 81 -76.22 1.42 -48.19
C LYS A 81 -75.34 0.17 -48.38
N LYS A 82 -75.82 -0.68 -49.30
CA LYS A 82 -75.18 -1.73 -50.11
C LYS A 82 -73.80 -2.23 -49.67
N SER A 83 -73.76 -3.49 -49.25
CA SER A 83 -72.57 -4.31 -49.11
C SER A 83 -71.90 -4.56 -50.47
N ILE A 84 -70.73 -3.97 -50.69
CA ILE A 84 -69.68 -4.54 -51.55
C ILE A 84 -68.74 -5.25 -50.58
N PHE A 85 -68.86 -6.58 -50.52
CA PHE A 85 -68.08 -7.41 -49.63
C PHE A 85 -66.69 -7.65 -50.24
N THR A 86 -65.77 -6.70 -50.09
CA THR A 86 -64.34 -6.98 -50.24
C THR A 86 -63.88 -7.71 -49.00
N TYR A 87 -63.61 -9.02 -49.13
CA TYR A 87 -63.03 -9.85 -48.09
C TYR A 87 -61.59 -9.37 -47.81
N ARG A 88 -61.42 -8.45 -46.85
CA ARG A 88 -60.11 -8.20 -46.23
C ARG A 88 -59.83 -9.41 -45.35
N GLN A 89 -58.73 -10.12 -45.62
CA GLN A 89 -58.22 -11.16 -44.71
C GLN A 89 -58.09 -10.55 -43.31
N PRO A 90 -58.61 -11.18 -42.25
CA PRO A 90 -58.37 -10.70 -40.90
C PRO A 90 -56.87 -10.76 -40.66
N ILE A 91 -56.25 -9.61 -40.39
CA ILE A 91 -54.87 -9.54 -39.91
C ILE A 91 -54.85 -10.42 -38.65
N ARG A 92 -54.14 -11.55 -38.72
CA ARG A 92 -53.82 -12.33 -37.54
C ARG A 92 -52.90 -11.43 -36.72
N VAL A 93 -53.47 -10.73 -35.75
CA VAL A 93 -52.68 -10.18 -34.65
C VAL A 93 -52.09 -11.41 -33.99
N ASP A 94 -50.82 -11.67 -34.25
CA ASP A 94 -50.04 -12.68 -33.54
C ASP A 94 -49.82 -12.11 -32.13
N ARG A 95 -50.90 -12.10 -31.33
CA ARG A 95 -50.85 -11.79 -29.92
C ARG A 95 -50.05 -12.93 -29.30
N LEU A 96 -48.79 -12.62 -28.95
CA LEU A 96 -47.95 -13.52 -28.17
C LEU A 96 -48.78 -14.17 -27.06
N ASN A 97 -48.61 -15.48 -26.89
CA ASN A 97 -49.38 -16.24 -25.93
C ASN A 97 -49.08 -15.73 -24.51
N GLU A 98 -50.06 -15.76 -23.60
CA GLU A 98 -49.89 -15.23 -22.24
C GLU A 98 -48.71 -15.90 -21.50
N THR A 99 -48.45 -17.17 -21.83
CA THR A 99 -47.31 -17.96 -21.35
C THR A 99 -45.97 -17.46 -21.89
N GLU A 100 -45.90 -17.02 -23.15
CA GLU A 100 -44.68 -16.46 -23.78
C GLU A 100 -44.35 -15.09 -23.21
N ILE A 101 -45.37 -14.25 -22.99
CA ILE A 101 -45.22 -12.94 -22.35
C ILE A 101 -44.70 -13.11 -20.91
N ASN A 102 -45.26 -14.07 -20.16
CA ASN A 102 -44.81 -14.35 -18.80
C ASN A 102 -43.39 -14.96 -18.79
N HIS A 103 -43.02 -15.77 -19.77
CA HIS A 103 -41.66 -16.26 -19.94
C HIS A 103 -40.67 -15.11 -20.19
N ALA A 104 -40.95 -14.24 -21.16
CA ALA A 104 -40.10 -13.10 -21.51
C ALA A 104 -39.97 -12.10 -20.33
N ARG A 105 -41.04 -11.89 -19.55
CA ARG A 105 -40.99 -11.09 -18.31
C ARG A 105 -40.05 -11.69 -17.27
N ASN A 106 -40.11 -13.00 -17.07
CA ASN A 106 -39.26 -13.70 -16.11
C ASN A 106 -37.77 -13.67 -16.53
N GLU A 107 -37.47 -13.76 -17.81
CA GLU A 107 -36.09 -13.61 -18.31
C GLU A 107 -35.56 -12.19 -18.10
N ARG A 108 -36.36 -11.17 -18.43
CA ARG A 108 -35.99 -9.78 -18.18
C ARG A 108 -35.74 -9.49 -16.70
N LEU A 109 -36.55 -10.06 -15.80
CA LEU A 109 -36.32 -9.92 -14.35
C LEU A 109 -35.01 -10.56 -13.90
N LYS A 110 -34.66 -11.73 -14.46
CA LYS A 110 -33.35 -12.37 -14.22
C LYS A 110 -32.21 -11.49 -14.73
N GLU A 111 -32.33 -10.91 -15.93
CA GLU A 111 -31.31 -10.02 -16.50
C GLU A 111 -31.09 -8.78 -15.63
N ILE A 112 -32.16 -8.12 -15.19
CA ILE A 112 -32.08 -6.93 -14.33
C ILE A 112 -31.38 -7.29 -13.01
N HIS A 113 -31.72 -8.43 -12.42
CA HIS A 113 -31.10 -8.90 -11.18
C HIS A 113 -29.62 -9.26 -11.38
N MET A 114 -29.28 -9.94 -12.49
CA MET A 114 -27.88 -10.23 -12.85
C MET A 114 -27.08 -8.95 -13.07
N TRP A 115 -27.64 -7.95 -13.76
CA TRP A 115 -26.99 -6.65 -13.96
C TRP A 115 -26.80 -5.89 -12.64
N SER A 116 -27.74 -5.97 -11.72
CA SER A 116 -27.58 -5.39 -10.37
C SER A 116 -26.44 -6.08 -9.62
N MET A 117 -26.42 -7.41 -9.60
CA MET A 117 -25.36 -8.20 -8.97
C MET A 117 -23.97 -7.95 -9.60
N ILE A 118 -23.89 -7.82 -10.93
CA ILE A 118 -22.65 -7.50 -11.65
C ILE A 118 -22.15 -6.10 -11.27
N LYS A 119 -23.04 -5.11 -11.17
CA LYS A 119 -22.68 -3.75 -10.75
C LYS A 119 -22.14 -3.73 -9.31
N GLU A 120 -22.79 -4.44 -8.40
CA GLU A 120 -22.31 -4.58 -7.01
C GLU A 120 -20.96 -5.29 -6.96
N LEU A 121 -20.79 -6.40 -7.69
CA LEU A 121 -19.53 -7.13 -7.79
C LEU A 121 -18.39 -6.24 -8.32
N LEU A 122 -18.66 -5.44 -9.37
CA LEU A 122 -17.68 -4.49 -9.92
C LEU A 122 -17.30 -3.40 -8.91
N LEU A 123 -18.25 -2.92 -8.12
CA LEU A 123 -17.99 -1.95 -7.05
C LEU A 123 -17.11 -2.56 -5.96
N TYR A 124 -17.39 -3.79 -5.53
CA TYR A 124 -16.54 -4.50 -4.56
C TYR A 124 -15.14 -4.78 -5.09
N LEU A 125 -15.01 -5.19 -6.36
CA LEU A 125 -13.70 -5.37 -6.99
C LEU A 125 -12.91 -4.05 -7.04
N CYS A 126 -13.55 -2.95 -7.44
CA CYS A 126 -12.93 -1.63 -7.42
C CYS A 126 -12.45 -1.26 -6.02
N PHE A 127 -13.30 -1.42 -5.01
CA PHE A 127 -12.95 -1.15 -3.61
C PHE A 127 -11.75 -1.98 -3.13
N ILE A 128 -11.73 -3.29 -3.40
CA ILE A 128 -10.62 -4.17 -3.04
C ILE A 128 -9.34 -3.76 -3.76
N THR A 129 -9.40 -3.37 -5.03
CA THR A 129 -8.20 -2.88 -5.75
C THR A 129 -7.66 -1.59 -5.15
N VAL A 130 -8.52 -0.64 -4.76
CA VAL A 130 -8.11 0.60 -4.10
C VAL A 130 -7.47 0.28 -2.74
N LEU A 131 -8.09 -0.58 -1.93
CA LEU A 131 -7.50 -1.01 -0.66
C LEU A 131 -6.15 -1.70 -0.87
N TYR A 132 -6.04 -2.58 -1.85
CA TYR A 132 -4.78 -3.26 -2.16
C TYR A 132 -3.68 -2.26 -2.55
N ILE A 133 -3.99 -1.26 -3.38
CA ILE A 133 -3.05 -0.20 -3.74
C ILE A 133 -2.64 0.60 -2.49
N ILE A 134 -3.58 0.98 -1.63
CA ILE A 134 -3.26 1.73 -0.39
C ILE A 134 -2.35 0.91 0.53
N ILE A 135 -2.66 -0.37 0.74
CA ILE A 135 -1.88 -1.24 1.62
C ILE A 135 -0.48 -1.45 1.05
N TYR A 136 -0.38 -1.75 -0.25
CA TYR A 136 0.91 -2.04 -0.89
C TYR A 136 1.78 -0.79 -1.06
N SER A 137 1.18 0.35 -1.42
CA SER A 137 1.90 1.63 -1.55
C SER A 137 2.47 2.11 -0.21
N ASN A 138 1.87 1.73 0.91
CA ASN A 138 2.36 2.09 2.24
C ASN A 138 3.36 1.08 2.83
N ARG A 139 3.71 0.00 2.11
CA ARG A 139 4.79 -0.90 2.53
C ARG A 139 6.14 -0.27 2.20
N ASP A 140 6.78 0.28 3.21
CA ASP A 140 8.20 0.62 3.14
C ASP A 140 9.05 -0.65 3.22
N LEU A 141 9.85 -0.92 2.18
CA LEU A 141 10.79 -2.04 2.11
C LEU A 141 11.88 -1.96 3.18
N ASN A 142 12.16 -0.75 3.68
CA ASN A 142 13.13 -0.49 4.74
C ASN A 142 12.45 -0.27 6.10
N SER A 143 11.23 -0.76 6.27
CA SER A 143 10.50 -0.68 7.54
C SER A 143 11.20 -1.46 8.63
N PHE A 144 11.26 -0.88 9.83
CA PHE A 144 11.78 -1.53 11.03
C PHE A 144 11.15 -2.91 11.30
N LEU A 145 9.88 -3.08 10.94
CA LEU A 145 9.13 -4.33 11.13
C LEU A 145 9.60 -5.49 10.25
N GLN A 146 10.43 -5.23 9.23
CA GLN A 146 10.95 -6.25 8.30
C GLN A 146 12.39 -6.66 8.63
N ILE A 147 12.99 -6.13 9.70
CA ILE A 147 14.36 -6.45 10.11
C ILE A 147 14.39 -7.89 10.63
N THR A 148 15.26 -8.71 10.03
CA THR A 148 15.43 -10.13 10.43
C THR A 148 16.86 -10.46 10.85
N THR A 149 17.85 -9.79 10.26
CA THR A 149 19.27 -10.02 10.56
C THR A 149 19.91 -8.82 11.27
N ILE A 150 21.08 -9.04 11.88
CA ILE A 150 21.88 -7.97 12.50
C ILE A 150 22.33 -6.96 11.44
N ASP A 151 22.68 -7.42 10.23
CA ASP A 151 23.10 -6.54 9.15
C ASP A 151 21.93 -5.70 8.63
N ASP A 152 20.71 -6.25 8.55
CA ASP A 152 19.51 -5.47 8.24
C ASP A 152 19.28 -4.37 9.29
N TYR A 153 19.52 -4.67 10.57
CA TYR A 153 19.37 -3.71 11.65
C TYR A 153 20.37 -2.55 11.52
N TRP A 154 21.63 -2.85 11.22
CA TRP A 154 22.64 -1.81 10.97
C TRP A 154 22.32 -1.00 9.71
N ASN A 155 21.91 -1.65 8.62
CA ASN A 155 21.49 -0.98 7.39
C ASN A 155 20.32 -0.01 7.65
N TRP A 156 19.33 -0.44 8.44
CA TRP A 156 18.22 0.41 8.86
C TRP A 156 18.70 1.58 9.72
N LEU A 157 19.59 1.34 10.69
CA LEU A 157 20.13 2.39 11.54
C LEU A 157 20.87 3.48 10.75
N GLU A 158 21.76 3.08 9.84
CA GLU A 158 22.62 3.99 9.09
C GLU A 158 21.87 4.77 8.01
N ASN A 159 20.96 4.12 7.30
CA ASN A 159 20.30 4.70 6.13
C ASN A 159 18.95 5.35 6.45
N ASN A 160 18.19 4.78 7.39
CA ASN A 160 16.82 5.21 7.68
C ASN A 160 16.71 5.94 9.03
N PHE A 161 17.25 5.37 10.10
CA PHE A 161 17.08 5.96 11.43
C PHE A 161 17.84 7.29 11.57
N ILE A 162 19.15 7.31 11.27
CA ILE A 162 19.97 8.53 11.40
C ILE A 162 19.45 9.68 10.54
N THR A 163 19.04 9.38 9.32
CA THR A 163 18.53 10.39 8.37
C THR A 163 17.22 10.99 8.89
N ASN A 164 16.41 10.22 9.61
CA ASN A 164 15.16 10.69 10.19
C ASN A 164 15.33 11.46 11.51
N ILE A 165 16.33 11.18 12.34
CA ILE A 165 16.54 11.90 13.62
C ILE A 165 17.22 13.28 13.46
N ARG A 166 17.48 13.72 12.22
CA ARG A 166 18.04 15.03 11.90
C ARG A 166 17.29 15.66 10.74
N ALA A 167 17.00 16.96 10.83
CA ALA A 167 16.48 17.74 9.72
C ALA A 167 17.41 17.65 8.51
N GLN A 168 16.90 17.09 7.40
CA GLN A 168 17.61 17.05 6.13
C GLN A 168 17.43 18.33 5.33
N GLN A 169 18.19 18.44 4.23
CA GLN A 169 18.02 19.51 3.24
C GLN A 169 16.60 19.54 2.69
N TRP A 170 16.20 20.72 2.21
CA TRP A 170 14.94 20.89 1.52
C TRP A 170 14.98 20.28 0.12
N TYR A 171 13.81 20.16 -0.53
CA TYR A 171 13.67 19.59 -1.88
C TYR A 171 14.49 20.34 -2.95
N ASN A 172 14.86 21.59 -2.68
CA ASN A 172 15.67 22.46 -3.52
C ASN A 172 17.15 22.50 -3.10
N ASN A 173 17.61 21.55 -2.27
CA ASN A 173 18.95 21.46 -1.69
C ASN A 173 19.33 22.59 -0.72
N ASP A 174 18.38 23.43 -0.31
CA ASP A 174 18.68 24.45 0.69
C ASP A 174 18.94 23.80 2.06
N PRO A 175 19.92 24.33 2.83
CA PRO A 175 20.18 23.84 4.17
C PRO A 175 18.99 24.16 5.10
N PRO A 176 18.68 23.29 6.06
CA PRO A 176 17.58 23.48 7.01
C PRO A 176 17.95 24.52 8.08
N ARG A 177 18.01 25.80 7.68
CA ARG A 177 18.35 26.93 8.57
C ARG A 177 17.33 27.03 9.71
N ASN A 178 17.81 27.31 10.93
CA ASN A 178 17.01 27.41 12.15
C ASN A 178 16.30 26.13 12.61
N LEU A 179 16.60 24.98 12.01
CA LEU A 179 16.04 23.68 12.39
C LEU A 179 17.05 22.81 13.15
N SER A 180 18.01 23.44 13.85
CA SER A 180 18.96 22.71 14.68
C SER A 180 18.24 21.97 15.80
N GLY A 181 18.43 20.65 15.85
CA GLY A 181 17.78 19.76 16.82
C GLY A 181 16.37 19.33 16.41
N PHE A 182 15.85 19.75 15.26
CA PHE A 182 14.64 19.17 14.69
C PHE A 182 14.95 17.84 13.98
N ILE A 183 13.99 16.93 14.01
CA ILE A 183 14.03 15.69 13.22
C ILE A 183 13.58 15.98 11.78
N ASN A 184 13.64 14.97 10.90
CA ASN A 184 13.44 15.17 9.45
C ASN A 184 12.01 15.60 9.05
N ASP A 185 11.03 15.44 9.94
CA ASP A 185 9.68 15.99 9.75
C ASP A 185 9.64 17.53 9.83
N LYS A 186 10.74 18.17 10.25
CA LYS A 186 10.94 19.61 10.39
C LYS A 186 9.93 20.29 11.34
N SER A 187 9.24 19.49 12.15
CA SER A 187 8.15 19.93 13.03
C SER A 187 8.42 19.55 14.48
N ASN A 188 8.97 18.36 14.71
CA ASN A 188 9.31 17.88 16.04
C ASN A 188 10.78 18.17 16.37
N ARG A 189 11.01 18.72 17.57
CA ARG A 189 12.34 18.99 18.10
C ARG A 189 12.76 17.86 19.03
N LEU A 190 13.93 17.28 18.76
CA LEU A 190 14.59 16.34 19.66
C LEU A 190 15.07 17.09 20.91
N ILE A 191 14.62 16.63 22.07
CA ILE A 191 15.06 17.11 23.38
C ILE A 191 16.21 16.22 23.85
N GLY A 192 17.38 16.82 24.05
CA GLY A 192 18.61 16.07 24.34
C GLY A 192 19.11 15.33 23.10
N TRP A 193 19.49 14.07 23.28
CA TRP A 193 19.96 13.19 22.22
C TRP A 193 19.20 11.88 22.26
N ALA A 194 18.98 11.27 21.10
CA ALA A 194 18.54 9.89 21.06
C ALA A 194 19.65 9.02 21.65
N THR A 195 19.28 7.95 22.34
CA THR A 195 20.21 6.99 22.92
C THR A 195 19.89 5.58 22.43
N MET A 196 20.91 4.80 22.16
CA MET A 196 20.82 3.37 21.86
C MET A 196 21.47 2.62 23.01
N ARG A 197 20.64 1.93 23.80
CA ARG A 197 21.06 1.14 24.96
C ARG A 197 21.04 -0.33 24.63
N GLN A 198 22.08 -1.04 25.03
CA GLN A 198 22.24 -2.46 24.84
C GLN A 198 22.35 -3.19 26.17
N LEU A 199 21.68 -4.36 26.24
CA LEU A 199 21.81 -5.33 27.32
C LEU A 199 22.45 -6.62 26.81
N ARG A 200 23.39 -7.13 27.61
CA ARG A 200 24.23 -8.30 27.28
C ARG A 200 24.25 -9.30 28.42
N VAL A 201 24.57 -10.54 28.10
CA VAL A 201 24.81 -11.62 29.06
C VAL A 201 26.28 -12.02 29.12
N LYS A 202 26.73 -12.46 30.30
CA LYS A 202 28.13 -12.82 30.58
C LYS A 202 28.63 -13.95 29.66
N SER A 203 29.84 -13.78 29.11
CA SER A 203 30.49 -14.81 28.27
C SER A 203 30.86 -16.09 29.02
N THR A 204 31.20 -16.00 30.30
CA THR A 204 31.81 -17.10 31.07
C THR A 204 30.84 -18.22 31.40
N LEU A 205 29.53 -17.98 31.32
CA LEU A 205 28.52 -19.01 31.49
C LEU A 205 28.69 -20.15 30.48
N CYS A 206 29.35 -19.88 29.36
CA CYS A 206 29.56 -20.83 28.25
C CYS A 206 30.90 -21.56 28.26
N GLN A 207 31.65 -21.54 29.37
CA GLN A 207 32.93 -22.26 29.47
C GLN A 207 32.80 -23.79 29.58
N VAL A 208 31.58 -24.33 29.71
CA VAL A 208 31.35 -25.76 29.81
C VAL A 208 30.49 -26.23 28.65
N GLN A 209 31.13 -26.62 27.54
CA GLN A 209 30.62 -27.70 26.69
C GLN A 209 31.72 -28.26 25.79
N ASN A 210 31.74 -29.60 25.73
CA ASN A 210 32.61 -30.43 24.93
C ASN A 210 32.72 -29.95 23.47
N GLU A 211 33.80 -30.35 22.79
CA GLU A 211 34.19 -30.02 21.40
C GLU A 211 33.11 -30.21 20.30
N ILE A 212 31.91 -30.68 20.66
CA ILE A 212 30.79 -31.02 19.76
C ILE A 212 29.77 -29.88 19.64
N ILE A 213 29.63 -29.00 20.64
CA ILE A 213 28.67 -27.88 20.60
C ILE A 213 29.41 -26.57 20.87
N SER A 214 29.66 -25.79 19.83
CA SER A 214 30.39 -24.52 19.89
C SER A 214 29.54 -23.31 20.27
N THR A 215 28.21 -23.45 20.27
CA THR A 215 27.29 -22.32 20.49
C THR A 215 26.52 -22.49 21.78
N CYS A 216 27.00 -21.84 22.83
CA CYS A 216 26.25 -21.67 24.07
C CYS A 216 25.71 -20.25 24.15
N GLN A 217 24.41 -20.13 24.44
CA GLN A 217 23.69 -18.87 24.53
C GLN A 217 22.68 -18.98 25.67
N TYR A 218 22.83 -18.14 26.69
CA TYR A 218 21.89 -18.07 27.81
C TYR A 218 20.85 -16.98 27.59
N ASP A 219 19.64 -17.20 28.10
CA ASP A 219 18.61 -16.17 28.14
C ASP A 219 18.98 -15.04 29.11
N TYR A 220 18.38 -13.87 28.85
CA TYR A 220 18.57 -12.72 29.72
C TYR A 220 17.87 -12.92 31.06
N ASN A 221 18.58 -12.64 32.14
CA ASN A 221 18.01 -12.39 33.46
C ASN A 221 18.93 -11.44 34.24
N PHE A 222 18.43 -10.86 35.33
CA PHE A 222 19.17 -9.88 36.14
C PHE A 222 20.48 -10.41 36.76
N TYR A 223 20.62 -11.74 36.92
CA TYR A 223 21.82 -12.37 37.50
C TYR A 223 22.91 -12.63 36.44
N ASN A 224 22.49 -12.94 35.22
CA ASN A 224 23.33 -13.27 34.07
C ASN A 224 23.74 -12.03 33.26
N GLU A 225 23.13 -10.88 33.52
CA GLU A 225 23.49 -9.58 32.95
C GLU A 225 24.99 -9.30 33.10
N ASP A 226 25.63 -8.91 32.00
CA ASP A 226 27.02 -8.50 31.99
C ASP A 226 27.18 -7.04 32.44
N LYS A 227 27.96 -6.85 33.51
CA LYS A 227 28.15 -5.56 34.19
C LYS A 227 29.58 -5.04 34.09
N TYR A 228 30.43 -5.68 33.28
CA TYR A 228 31.84 -5.31 33.18
C TYR A 228 32.03 -4.15 32.19
N SER A 229 32.98 -3.25 32.48
CA SER A 229 33.31 -2.18 31.52
C SER A 229 34.43 -2.60 30.59
N TYR A 230 34.17 -2.54 29.29
CA TYR A 230 35.07 -3.00 28.25
C TYR A 230 35.75 -1.84 27.52
N LYS A 231 36.77 -2.19 26.74
CA LYS A 231 37.32 -1.36 25.68
C LYS A 231 36.63 -1.70 24.35
N PRO A 232 36.69 -0.78 23.36
CA PRO A 232 36.04 -0.99 22.07
C PRO A 232 36.34 -2.35 21.43
N GLY A 233 35.27 -3.02 20.98
CA GLY A 233 35.31 -4.39 20.48
C GLY A 233 35.18 -5.47 21.56
N TRP A 234 34.61 -5.15 22.73
CA TRP A 234 34.44 -6.08 23.86
C TRP A 234 35.75 -6.69 24.38
N LYS A 235 36.83 -5.88 24.40
CA LYS A 235 38.19 -6.30 24.80
C LYS A 235 38.60 -5.69 26.14
N ASN A 236 39.57 -6.31 26.81
CA ASN A 236 40.12 -5.81 28.08
C ASN A 236 41.24 -4.77 27.89
N SER A 237 41.92 -4.79 26.74
CA SER A 237 43.02 -3.86 26.44
C SER A 237 42.73 -3.06 25.16
N ILE A 238 43.29 -1.85 25.11
CA ILE A 238 43.19 -0.97 23.96
C ILE A 238 44.28 -1.34 22.96
N THR A 239 43.88 -1.46 21.69
CA THR A 239 44.80 -1.56 20.54
C THR A 239 44.93 -0.23 19.80
N GLN A 240 43.92 0.65 19.86
CA GLN A 240 43.82 1.91 19.14
C GLN A 240 43.05 2.97 19.93
N ASN A 241 43.37 4.25 19.72
CA ASN A 241 42.64 5.35 20.36
C ASN A 241 41.36 5.66 19.59
N TYR A 242 40.22 5.46 20.25
CA TYR A 242 38.89 5.78 19.72
C TYR A 242 38.37 7.09 20.32
N SER A 243 37.36 7.67 19.69
CA SER A 243 36.66 8.85 20.23
C SER A 243 36.05 8.53 21.61
N SER A 244 35.77 9.58 22.39
CA SER A 244 35.13 9.42 23.70
C SER A 244 33.76 8.76 23.59
N ALA A 245 32.96 9.13 22.58
CA ALA A 245 31.63 8.56 22.34
C ALA A 245 31.67 7.05 22.12
N ILE A 246 32.61 6.58 21.28
CA ILE A 246 32.81 5.14 21.02
C ILE A 246 33.36 4.46 22.27
N SER A 247 34.31 5.07 22.97
CA SER A 247 34.89 4.45 24.17
C SER A 247 33.87 4.31 25.31
N GLN A 248 32.99 5.29 25.47
CA GLN A 248 31.91 5.28 26.46
C GLN A 248 30.83 4.25 26.13
N SER A 249 30.59 3.95 24.85
CA SER A 249 29.56 2.96 24.47
C SER A 249 29.91 1.52 24.80
N PHE A 250 31.14 1.23 25.25
CA PHE A 250 31.56 -0.08 25.78
C PHE A 250 31.70 -0.08 27.30
N GLN A 251 31.41 1.03 27.97
CA GLN A 251 31.38 1.13 29.43
C GLN A 251 29.99 0.79 29.94
N TYR A 252 29.94 0.07 31.06
CA TYR A 252 28.68 -0.30 31.69
C TYR A 252 28.18 0.85 32.56
N SER A 253 26.92 1.23 32.39
CA SER A 253 26.25 2.25 33.18
C SER A 253 25.06 1.66 33.94
N THR A 254 24.85 2.12 35.17
CA THR A 254 23.73 1.67 35.99
C THR A 254 22.47 2.47 35.66
N SER A 255 21.31 1.93 36.04
CA SER A 255 20.02 2.61 35.87
C SER A 255 19.96 3.96 36.60
N GLN A 256 20.73 4.12 37.67
CA GLN A 256 20.84 5.37 38.43
C GLN A 256 21.68 6.41 37.69
N ASP A 257 22.75 5.99 37.00
CA ASP A 257 23.57 6.90 36.19
C ASP A 257 22.84 7.36 34.93
N LEU A 258 21.97 6.49 34.40
CA LEU A 258 21.22 6.73 33.18
C LEU A 258 19.83 7.34 33.41
N ASP A 259 19.38 7.45 34.67
CA ASP A 259 18.00 7.81 35.02
C ASP A 259 16.94 7.01 34.24
N THR A 260 17.16 5.69 34.15
CA THR A 260 16.31 4.78 33.37
C THR A 260 15.61 3.75 34.24
N TYR A 261 14.47 3.25 33.76
CA TYR A 261 13.70 2.20 34.41
C TYR A 261 13.80 0.88 33.64
N SER A 262 13.46 -0.21 34.33
CA SER A 262 13.30 -1.52 33.70
C SER A 262 12.16 -1.49 32.67
N TYR A 263 12.35 -2.18 31.56
CA TYR A 263 11.39 -2.28 30.46
C TYR A 263 10.86 -3.71 30.36
N ILE A 264 9.54 -3.86 30.30
CA ILE A 264 8.89 -5.16 30.13
C ILE A 264 8.64 -5.36 28.63
N GLY A 265 9.40 -6.26 28.01
CA GLY A 265 9.19 -6.67 26.62
C GLY A 265 8.43 -8.00 26.53
N GLU A 266 8.23 -8.46 25.30
CA GLU A 266 7.53 -9.73 25.03
C GLU A 266 8.29 -10.95 25.57
N HIS A 267 9.63 -10.95 25.43
CA HIS A 267 10.48 -12.08 25.80
C HIS A 267 11.06 -11.99 27.21
N GLY A 268 10.78 -10.91 27.96
CA GLY A 268 11.26 -10.77 29.34
C GLY A 268 11.30 -9.34 29.86
N THR A 269 11.72 -9.21 31.11
CA THR A 269 11.93 -7.91 31.75
C THR A 269 13.41 -7.54 31.71
N TYR A 270 13.69 -6.40 31.11
CA TYR A 270 15.01 -5.85 30.88
C TYR A 270 15.32 -4.77 31.92
N SER A 271 16.54 -4.74 32.46
CA SER A 271 16.93 -3.73 33.45
C SER A 271 17.04 -2.35 32.81
N GLY A 272 17.13 -1.30 33.64
CA GLY A 272 17.52 0.04 33.18
C GLY A 272 19.01 0.17 32.85
N ASN A 273 19.84 -0.79 33.23
CA ASN A 273 21.29 -0.68 33.06
C ASN A 273 21.72 -0.92 31.60
N GLY A 274 23.02 -0.87 31.33
CA GLY A 274 23.61 -1.43 30.13
C GLY A 274 24.68 -0.55 29.51
N TYR A 275 24.92 -0.78 28.23
CA TYR A 275 25.91 -0.07 27.43
C TYR A 275 25.20 0.91 26.51
N VAL A 276 25.58 2.19 26.52
CA VAL A 276 24.82 3.25 25.84
C VAL A 276 25.67 3.94 24.79
N TYR A 277 25.14 4.02 23.58
CA TYR A 277 25.64 4.92 22.56
C TYR A 277 24.67 6.10 22.38
N GLU A 278 25.17 7.32 22.55
CA GLU A 278 24.39 8.53 22.34
C GLU A 278 24.57 9.02 20.90
N PHE A 279 23.45 9.30 20.21
CA PHE A 279 23.47 9.87 18.86
C PHE A 279 23.78 11.37 18.92
N ARG A 280 24.99 11.73 19.34
CA ARG A 280 25.48 13.11 19.47
C ARG A 280 26.27 13.56 18.25
N GLY A 281 26.03 14.79 17.80
CA GLY A 281 26.80 15.43 16.73
C GLY A 281 26.09 15.49 15.38
N ARG A 282 26.88 15.70 14.31
CA ARG A 282 26.39 15.88 12.94
C ARG A 282 26.12 14.52 12.29
N LEU A 283 25.27 14.52 11.26
CA LEU A 283 24.86 13.31 10.55
C LEU A 283 26.05 12.49 10.02
N VAL A 284 27.05 13.15 9.43
CA VAL A 284 28.26 12.48 8.91
C VAL A 284 29.06 11.80 10.02
N ASP A 285 29.21 12.47 11.18
CA ASP A 285 29.92 11.92 12.32
C ASP A 285 29.17 10.68 12.87
N LEU A 286 27.83 10.76 12.94
CA LEU A 286 26.99 9.64 13.38
C LEU A 286 27.09 8.43 12.45
N GLN A 287 27.03 8.65 11.13
CA GLN A 287 27.19 7.57 10.14
C GLN A 287 28.54 6.89 10.30
N SER A 288 29.63 7.66 10.37
CA SER A 288 30.98 7.09 10.56
C SER A 288 31.12 6.30 11.87
N ASN A 289 30.50 6.78 12.95
CA ASN A 289 30.52 6.09 14.24
C ASN A 289 29.71 4.79 14.21
N LEU A 290 28.54 4.76 13.54
CA LEU A 290 27.77 3.53 13.43
C LEU A 290 28.51 2.47 12.63
N SER A 291 29.11 2.84 11.49
CA SER A 291 29.88 1.87 10.70
C SER A 291 31.07 1.34 11.49
N LEU A 292 31.69 2.18 12.33
CA LEU A 292 32.73 1.74 13.25
C LEU A 292 32.19 0.82 14.36
N LEU A 293 31.01 1.09 14.92
CA LEU A 293 30.39 0.20 15.93
C LEU A 293 29.98 -1.15 15.33
N HIS A 294 29.53 -1.17 14.08
CA HIS A 294 29.25 -2.40 13.32
C HIS A 294 30.55 -3.20 13.13
N GLN A 295 31.63 -2.55 12.69
CA GLN A 295 32.95 -3.18 12.54
C GLN A 295 33.51 -3.72 13.88
N LEU A 296 33.23 -3.03 14.99
CA LEU A 296 33.63 -3.44 16.33
C LEU A 296 32.68 -4.49 16.95
N GLU A 297 31.70 -4.99 16.20
CA GLU A 297 30.72 -5.96 16.67
C GLU A 297 30.02 -5.51 17.96
N TRP A 298 29.65 -4.23 18.05
CA TRP A 298 28.94 -3.70 19.22
C TRP A 298 27.67 -4.52 19.48
N ILE A 299 26.99 -4.98 18.44
CA ILE A 299 25.94 -6.00 18.53
C ILE A 299 26.54 -7.34 18.13
N ASN A 300 26.42 -8.34 18.99
CA ASN A 300 26.91 -9.70 18.70
C ASN A 300 26.10 -10.75 19.45
N ASN A 301 26.58 -12.00 19.45
CA ASN A 301 25.88 -13.16 19.99
C ASN A 301 25.50 -13.07 21.48
N GLN A 302 26.12 -12.18 22.25
CA GLN A 302 25.82 -11.95 23.68
C GLN A 302 24.77 -10.86 23.91
N THR A 303 24.43 -10.09 22.88
CA THR A 303 23.37 -9.09 22.93
C THR A 303 22.01 -9.77 23.09
N ARG A 304 21.16 -9.24 23.97
CA ARG A 304 19.81 -9.77 24.21
C ARG A 304 18.70 -8.76 23.99
N ALA A 305 19.00 -7.48 24.20
CA ALA A 305 18.07 -6.42 23.89
C ALA A 305 18.84 -5.17 23.46
N ILE A 306 18.23 -4.45 22.53
CA ILE A 306 18.64 -3.12 22.12
C ILE A 306 17.40 -2.25 22.22
N ILE A 307 17.54 -1.11 22.88
CA ILE A 307 16.44 -0.19 23.16
C ILE A 307 16.92 1.18 22.69
N ILE A 308 16.20 1.76 21.74
CA ILE A 308 16.41 3.14 21.31
C ILE A 308 15.38 4.00 22.02
N GLN A 309 15.84 5.09 22.63
CA GLN A 309 14.98 6.01 23.36
C GLN A 309 15.22 7.43 22.86
N LEU A 310 14.14 8.18 22.65
CA LEU A 310 14.22 9.60 22.33
C LEU A 310 12.99 10.36 22.81
N THR A 311 13.19 11.64 23.12
CA THR A 311 12.11 12.54 23.54
C THR A 311 11.96 13.65 22.51
N LEU A 312 10.75 13.81 22.00
CA LEU A 312 10.38 14.82 21.03
C LEU A 312 9.47 15.86 21.68
N TYR A 313 9.62 17.10 21.25
CA TYR A 313 8.71 18.19 21.57
C TYR A 313 8.20 18.83 20.29
N ASN A 314 6.88 18.90 20.15
CA ASN A 314 6.24 19.61 19.06
C ASN A 314 5.87 21.03 19.53
N PRO A 315 6.52 22.09 19.02
CA PRO A 315 6.20 23.46 19.41
C PRO A 315 4.86 23.94 18.85
N ASN A 316 4.36 23.37 17.73
CA ASN A 316 3.12 23.81 17.11
C ASN A 316 1.88 23.40 17.94
N VAL A 317 1.93 22.22 18.56
CA VAL A 317 0.85 21.70 19.42
C VAL A 317 1.22 21.63 20.90
N GLN A 318 2.42 22.10 21.27
CA GLN A 318 2.95 22.11 22.63
C GLN A 318 2.95 20.73 23.33
N LEU A 319 3.25 19.67 22.58
CA LEU A 319 3.18 18.29 23.06
C LEU A 319 4.57 17.67 23.21
N PHE A 320 4.79 16.96 24.31
CA PHE A 320 5.94 16.07 24.48
C PHE A 320 5.57 14.64 24.10
N THR A 321 6.47 13.96 23.42
CA THR A 321 6.33 12.55 23.02
C THR A 321 7.60 11.81 23.38
N SER A 322 7.47 10.70 24.11
CA SER A 322 8.56 9.76 24.34
C SER A 322 8.40 8.61 23.37
N VAL A 323 9.48 8.27 22.66
CA VAL A 323 9.55 7.13 21.73
C VAL A 323 10.56 6.14 22.27
#